data_AF-A0A0F5FPM3-F1
#
_entry.id   AF-A0A0F5FPM3-F1
#
_cell.length_a   1.000
_cell.length_b   1.000
_cell.length_c   1.000
_cell.angle_alpha   90.00
_cell.angle_beta   90.00
_cell.angle_gamma   90.00
#
_symmetry.space_group_name_H-M   'P 1'
#
loop_
_entity.id
_entity.type
_entity.pdbx_description
1 polymer ?
#
loop_
_entity_poly.entity_id
_entity_poly.type
_entity_poly.pdbx_seq_one_letter_code
_entity_poly.pdbx_strand_id
1 'polypeptide(L)'
;MKRIVPALALLGAALLAGPASAQSAVPLLRVYIDHPYFYEFQADIAPRGDEGRYRLHVFLEGKEVGKSEIVYDCASGAYEETEIDAWTGGAEAFLPAALMSFARLYC
;
A
#
# COMPACT_ATOMS: atom_id res chain seq x y z
N MET A 1 -9.71 63.65 -12.60
CA MET A 1 -9.19 62.31 -12.98
C MET A 1 -8.41 61.76 -11.79
N LYS A 2 -8.99 60.82 -11.02
CA LYS A 2 -8.39 60.27 -9.80
C LYS A 2 -7.46 59.11 -10.16
N ARG A 3 -6.16 59.25 -9.87
CA ARG A 3 -5.21 58.14 -9.82
C ARG A 3 -5.28 57.51 -8.44
N ILE A 4 -5.57 56.21 -8.38
CA ILE A 4 -5.36 55.39 -7.18
C ILE A 4 -4.83 54.05 -7.67
N VAL A 5 -3.54 53.83 -7.47
CA VAL A 5 -2.96 52.49 -7.37
C VAL A 5 -2.51 52.37 -5.92
N PRO A 6 -2.80 51.25 -5.26
CA PRO A 6 -1.79 50.65 -4.43
C PRO A 6 -1.59 49.20 -4.85
N ALA A 7 -0.35 48.92 -5.25
CA ALA A 7 0.20 47.59 -5.22
C ALA A 7 0.12 47.07 -3.78
N LEU A 8 -0.65 46.01 -3.55
CA LEU A 8 -0.52 45.21 -2.33
C LEU A 8 -0.22 43.77 -2.74
N ALA A 9 1.03 43.42 -2.49
CA ALA A 9 1.60 42.09 -2.33
C ALA A 9 0.59 40.95 -2.17
N LEU A 10 0.47 40.13 -3.22
CA LEU A 10 0.09 38.72 -3.10
C LEU A 10 1.32 37.87 -3.48
N LEU A 11 2.42 38.10 -2.77
CA LEU A 11 3.53 37.15 -2.66
C LEU A 11 3.35 36.41 -1.34
N GLY A 12 3.39 35.08 -1.38
CA GLY A 12 3.66 34.29 -0.18
C GLY A 12 2.53 33.38 0.29
N ALA A 13 2.02 32.52 -0.59
CA ALA A 13 1.52 31.22 -0.15
C ALA A 13 2.07 30.15 -1.10
N ALA A 14 3.41 30.10 -1.19
CA ALA A 14 4.08 28.87 -1.55
C ALA A 14 3.85 27.90 -0.38
N LEU A 15 2.68 27.26 -0.38
CA LEU A 15 2.47 26.04 0.38
C LEU A 15 3.54 25.06 -0.12
N LEU A 16 4.61 24.96 0.65
CA LEU A 16 5.52 23.84 0.66
C LEU A 16 4.70 22.61 1.10
N ALA A 17 3.83 22.13 0.21
CA ALA A 17 3.52 20.72 0.17
C ALA A 17 4.85 20.06 -0.20
N GLY A 18 5.65 19.73 0.82
CA GLY A 18 6.73 18.79 0.65
C GLY A 18 6.16 17.55 -0.03
N PRO A 19 6.93 16.87 -0.88
CA PRO A 19 6.46 15.63 -1.48
C PRO A 19 6.14 14.69 -0.31
N ALA A 20 4.84 14.47 -0.06
CA ALA A 20 4.42 13.29 0.67
C ALA A 20 5.05 12.15 -0.13
N SER A 21 6.08 11.53 0.45
CA SER A 21 6.71 10.38 -0.16
C SER A 21 5.59 9.35 -0.18
N ALA A 22 4.92 9.22 -1.31
CA ALA A 22 3.97 8.16 -1.56
C ALA A 22 4.81 6.90 -1.48
N GLN A 23 4.84 6.27 -0.31
CA GLN A 23 5.32 4.92 -0.16
C GLN A 23 4.43 4.12 -1.10
N SER A 24 4.99 3.80 -2.27
CA SER A 24 4.24 3.16 -3.33
C SER A 24 4.11 1.71 -2.91
N ALA A 25 2.91 1.34 -2.49
CA ALA A 25 2.58 -0.04 -2.17
C ALA A 25 2.94 -0.93 -3.37
N VAL A 26 3.50 -2.09 -3.07
CA VAL A 26 3.96 -3.03 -4.10
C VAL A 26 2.79 -3.94 -4.47
N PRO A 27 2.37 -4.00 -5.74
CA PRO A 27 1.35 -4.94 -6.17
C PRO A 27 1.91 -6.37 -6.09
N LEU A 28 1.22 -7.24 -5.38
CA LEU A 28 1.63 -8.64 -5.16
C LEU A 28 0.86 -9.61 -6.06
N LEU A 29 -0.45 -9.43 -6.14
CA LEU A 29 -1.33 -10.35 -6.87
C LEU A 29 -2.62 -9.64 -7.28
N ARG A 30 -3.01 -9.79 -8.55
CA ARG A 30 -4.30 -9.36 -9.06
C ARG A 30 -5.16 -10.57 -9.40
N VAL A 31 -6.38 -10.61 -8.88
CA VAL A 31 -7.36 -11.68 -9.16
C VAL A 31 -8.54 -11.11 -9.91
N TYR A 32 -8.79 -11.66 -11.10
CA TYR A 32 -9.94 -11.28 -11.94
C TYR A 32 -11.14 -12.17 -11.58
N ILE A 33 -12.28 -11.55 -11.26
CA ILE A 33 -13.53 -12.27 -10.99
C ILE A 33 -14.36 -12.35 -12.26
N ASP A 34 -14.63 -11.19 -12.87
CA ASP A 34 -15.39 -11.05 -14.11
C ASP A 34 -14.93 -9.76 -14.78
N HIS A 35 -14.40 -9.81 -16.00
CA HIS A 35 -13.75 -8.64 -16.60
C HIS A 35 -14.76 -7.50 -16.81
N PRO A 36 -14.49 -6.26 -16.35
CA PRO A 36 -13.19 -5.70 -15.91
C PRO A 36 -12.96 -5.70 -14.39
N TYR A 37 -13.78 -6.39 -13.60
CA TYR A 37 -13.72 -6.42 -12.14
C TYR A 37 -12.60 -7.33 -11.62
N PHE A 38 -11.71 -6.74 -10.83
CA PHE A 38 -10.65 -7.42 -10.11
C PHE A 38 -10.52 -6.87 -8.69
N TYR A 39 -9.80 -7.60 -7.85
CA TYR A 39 -9.16 -7.03 -6.67
C TYR A 39 -7.66 -7.28 -6.74
N GLU A 40 -6.90 -6.38 -6.13
CA GLU A 40 -5.44 -6.43 -6.11
C GLU A 40 -4.92 -6.40 -4.68
N PHE A 41 -4.14 -7.42 -4.33
CA PHE A 41 -3.31 -7.42 -3.14
C PHE A 41 -2.12 -6.50 -3.37
N GLN A 42 -1.97 -5.53 -2.48
CA GLN A 42 -0.83 -4.64 -2.42
C GLN A 42 -0.16 -4.75 -1.04
N ALA A 43 1.12 -4.42 -0.96
CA ALA A 43 1.86 -4.42 0.29
C ALA A 43 2.73 -3.18 0.47
N ASP A 44 2.57 -2.52 1.62
CA ASP A 44 3.56 -1.56 2.10
C ASP A 44 4.60 -2.27 2.95
N ILE A 45 5.86 -2.17 2.54
CA ILE A 45 6.98 -2.79 3.25
C ILE A 45 7.44 -1.83 4.35
N ALA A 46 7.23 -2.20 5.61
CA ALA A 46 7.71 -1.41 6.73
C ALA A 46 9.26 -1.41 6.79
N PRO A 47 9.89 -0.36 7.34
CA PRO A 47 11.35 -0.27 7.45
C PRO A 47 11.94 -1.52 8.12
N ARG A 48 12.95 -2.12 7.49
CA ARG A 48 13.59 -3.36 7.97
C ARG A 48 14.23 -3.14 9.35
N GLY A 49 13.85 -3.98 10.32
CA GLY A 49 14.54 -4.10 11.61
C GLY A 49 15.65 -5.15 11.60
N ASP A 50 15.42 -6.28 10.90
CA ASP A 50 16.29 -7.44 10.85
C ASP A 50 16.43 -7.97 9.41
N GLU A 51 17.60 -8.51 9.05
CA GLU A 51 17.81 -9.14 7.73
C GLU A 51 16.95 -10.42 7.60
N GLY A 52 16.16 -10.51 6.52
CA GLY A 52 15.40 -11.72 6.19
C GLY A 52 13.99 -11.83 6.79
N ARG A 53 13.58 -10.92 7.68
CA ARG A 53 12.21 -10.84 8.21
C ARG A 53 11.55 -9.52 7.83
N TYR A 54 10.40 -9.58 7.17
CA TYR A 54 9.68 -8.42 6.67
C TYR A 54 8.37 -8.21 7.39
N ARG A 55 8.07 -6.95 7.71
CA ARG A 55 6.74 -6.52 8.13
C ARG A 55 6.05 -5.86 6.95
N LEU A 56 4.90 -6.37 6.58
CA LEU A 56 4.12 -5.97 5.41
C LEU A 56 2.74 -5.51 5.90
N HIS A 57 2.26 -4.38 5.40
CA HIS A 57 0.84 -4.05 5.49
C HIS A 57 0.20 -4.47 4.18
N VAL A 58 -0.50 -5.61 4.19
CA VAL A 58 -1.15 -6.17 3.02
C VAL A 58 -2.59 -5.70 3.00
N PHE A 59 -3.05 -5.18 1.87
CA PHE A 59 -4.42 -4.72 1.70
C PHE A 59 -4.95 -5.04 0.32
N LEU A 60 -6.28 -5.07 0.22
CA LEU A 60 -7.01 -5.27 -1.03
C LEU A 60 -7.60 -3.96 -1.53
N GLU A 61 -7.38 -3.68 -2.81
CA GLU A 61 -8.11 -2.65 -3.54
C GLU A 61 -9.04 -3.30 -4.57
N GLY A 62 -10.34 -2.98 -4.54
CA GLY A 62 -11.31 -3.47 -5.51
C GLY A 62 -12.74 -3.56 -4.99
N LYS A 63 -13.48 -4.58 -5.47
CA LYS A 63 -14.86 -4.89 -5.05
C LYS A 63 -14.92 -5.46 -3.63
N GLU A 64 -13.92 -6.26 -3.28
CA GLU A 64 -13.72 -6.80 -1.94
C GLU A 64 -12.71 -5.95 -1.17
N VAL A 65 -12.76 -6.02 0.15
CA VAL A 65 -11.87 -5.28 1.05
C VAL A 65 -11.23 -6.23 2.05
N GLY A 66 -10.13 -5.80 2.64
CA GLY A 66 -9.45 -6.53 3.70
C GLY A 66 -8.06 -5.97 3.90
N LYS A 67 -7.56 -6.08 5.13
CA LYS A 67 -6.26 -5.56 5.52
C LYS A 67 -5.67 -6.37 6.65
N SER A 68 -4.42 -6.75 6.49
CA SER A 68 -3.65 -7.42 7.53
C SER A 68 -2.24 -6.86 7.63
N GLU A 69 -1.70 -6.90 8.83
CA GLU A 69 -0.26 -6.83 9.04
C GLU A 69 0.31 -8.25 8.98
N ILE A 70 1.30 -8.44 8.12
CA ILE A 70 1.98 -9.72 7.93
C ILE A 70 3.42 -9.58 8.38
N VAL A 71 3.88 -10.54 9.17
CA VAL A 71 5.30 -10.72 9.44
C VAL A 71 5.78 -11.95 8.68
N TYR A 72 6.57 -11.74 7.64
CA TYR A 72 7.04 -12.77 6.71
C TYR A 72 8.52 -13.11 6.97
N ASP A 73 8.84 -14.40 7.06
CA ASP A 73 10.21 -14.92 7.17
C ASP A 73 10.65 -15.53 5.83
N CYS A 74 11.66 -14.92 5.20
CA CYS A 74 12.19 -15.37 3.91
C CYS A 74 12.89 -16.73 3.97
N ALA A 75 13.48 -17.12 5.10
CA ALA A 75 14.24 -18.35 5.21
C ALA A 75 13.31 -19.57 5.28
N SER A 76 12.21 -19.45 6.03
CA SER A 76 11.24 -20.53 6.22
C SER A 76 10.04 -20.45 5.27
N GLY A 77 9.77 -19.26 4.70
CA GLY A 77 8.55 -18.97 3.95
C GLY A 77 7.30 -18.88 4.84
N ALA A 78 7.47 -18.96 6.16
CA ALA A 78 6.38 -18.85 7.12
C ALA A 78 5.95 -17.40 7.29
N TYR A 79 4.69 -17.22 7.69
CA TYR A 79 4.17 -15.90 8.01
C TYR A 79 3.24 -15.94 9.21
N GLU A 80 3.26 -14.85 9.97
CA GLU A 80 2.28 -14.54 11.01
C GLU A 80 1.37 -13.43 10.47
N GLU A 81 0.07 -13.57 10.70
CA GLU A 81 -0.94 -12.60 10.28
C GLU A 81 -1.63 -12.00 11.50
N THR A 82 -1.74 -10.67 11.49
CA THR A 82 -2.65 -9.93 12.36
C THR A 82 -3.66 -9.20 11.49
N GLU A 83 -4.90 -9.68 11.50
CA GLU A 83 -6.01 -9.06 10.78
C GLU A 83 -6.32 -7.68 11.39
N ILE A 84 -6.43 -6.66 10.53
CA ILE A 84 -6.78 -5.29 10.90
C ILE A 84 -8.23 -5.02 10.47
N ASP A 85 -8.53 -5.32 9.20
CA ASP A 85 -9.86 -5.24 8.62
C ASP A 85 -10.22 -6.61 8.03
N ALA A 86 -11.40 -7.12 8.40
CA ALA A 86 -11.85 -8.44 7.97
C ALA A 86 -11.86 -8.56 6.44
N TRP A 87 -11.34 -9.69 5.96
CA TRP A 87 -11.38 -10.04 4.55
C TRP A 87 -12.81 -10.29 4.07
N THR A 88 -13.17 -9.79 2.89
CA THR A 88 -14.49 -10.04 2.27
C THR A 88 -14.38 -10.90 1.02
N GLY A 89 -15.47 -11.57 0.66
CA GLY A 89 -15.58 -12.30 -0.61
C GLY A 89 -14.66 -13.50 -0.77
N GLY A 90 -14.08 -14.02 0.32
CA GLY A 90 -13.14 -15.14 0.28
C GLY A 90 -11.73 -14.75 -0.18
N ALA A 91 -11.41 -13.45 -0.19
CA ALA A 91 -10.13 -12.95 -0.66
C ALA A 91 -8.95 -13.49 0.17
N GLU A 92 -9.15 -13.80 1.46
CA GLU A 92 -8.14 -14.39 2.35
C GLU A 92 -7.51 -15.68 1.78
N ALA A 93 -8.25 -16.45 0.97
CA ALA A 93 -7.75 -17.66 0.34
C ALA A 93 -6.58 -17.41 -0.64
N PHE A 94 -6.43 -16.17 -1.11
CA PHE A 94 -5.38 -15.77 -2.05
C PHE A 94 -4.16 -15.13 -1.38
N LEU A 95 -4.23 -14.83 -0.07
CA LEU A 95 -3.13 -14.25 0.68
C LEU A 95 -1.82 -15.07 0.58
N PRO A 96 -1.83 -16.42 0.71
CA PRO A 96 -0.62 -17.22 0.54
C PRO A 96 0.04 -17.03 -0.84
N ALA A 97 -0.77 -16.96 -1.91
CA ALA A 97 -0.27 -16.75 -3.26
C ALA A 97 0.32 -15.34 -3.44
N ALA A 98 -0.28 -14.32 -2.84
CA ALA A 98 0.27 -12.97 -2.82
C ALA A 98 1.63 -12.91 -2.10
N LEU A 99 1.77 -13.58 -0.95
CA LEU A 99 3.03 -13.66 -0.21
C LEU A 99 4.12 -14.45 -0.95
N MET A 100 3.75 -15.47 -1.73
CA MET A 100 4.70 -16.14 -2.63
C MET A 100 5.24 -15.20 -3.71
N SER A 101 4.41 -14.32 -4.28
CA SER A 101 4.87 -13.31 -5.23
C SER A 101 5.83 -12.32 -4.57
N PHE A 102 5.54 -11.88 -3.34
CA PHE A 102 6.45 -11.06 -2.55
C PHE A 102 7.81 -11.74 -2.38
N ALA A 103 7.83 -12.99 -1.93
CA ALA A 103 9.08 -13.72 -1.68
C ALA A 103 9.98 -13.82 -2.92
N ARG A 104 9.39 -14.03 -4.10
CA ARG A 104 10.14 -14.07 -5.37
C ARG A 104 10.85 -12.76 -5.73
N LEU A 105 10.35 -11.63 -5.24
CA LEU A 105 10.88 -10.31 -5.54
C LEU A 105 11.85 -9.81 -4.48
N TYR A 106 11.73 -10.27 -3.23
CA TYR A 106 12.38 -9.64 -2.08
C TYR A 106 13.22 -10.55 -1.17
N CYS A 107 13.22 -11.88 -1.33
CA CYS A 107 13.90 -12.80 -0.40
C CYS A 107 15.30 -13.31 -0.84
#